data_AF-A0A7X8ILM6-F1
#
_entry.id   AF-A0A7X8ILM6-F1
#
_cell.length_a   1.000
_cell.length_b   1.000
_cell.length_c   1.000
_cell.angle_alpha   90.00
_cell.angle_beta   90.00
_cell.angle_gamma   90.00
#
_symmetry.space_group_name_H-M   'P 1'
#
loop_
_entity.id
_entity.type
_entity.pdbx_description
1 polymer ?
#
loop_
_entity_poly.entity_id
_entity_poly.type
_entity_poly.pdbx_seq_one_letter_code
_entity_poly.pdbx_strand_id
1 'polypeptide(L)' 'MTVFKKADEMETHIAFLSMRITWVFTTLALLAWSWYDFFYYNKLNYAFIIVATGGVIYWLTSIYYKFKMR' A
#
# COMPACT_ATOMS: atom_id res chain seq x y z
N MET A 1 18.47 -30.24 -11.72
CA MET A 1 17.78 -28.98 -12.10
C MET A 1 16.89 -28.54 -10.93
N THR A 2 17.42 -27.79 -9.96
CA THR A 2 16.62 -27.36 -8.77
C THR A 2 17.17 -26.09 -8.11
N VAL A 3 18.04 -25.32 -8.78
CA VAL A 3 18.62 -24.09 -8.22
C VAL A 3 17.77 -22.85 -8.55
N PHE A 4 17.08 -22.84 -9.70
CA PHE A 4 16.28 -21.69 -10.14
C PHE A 4 15.04 -21.41 -9.28
N LYS A 5 14.41 -22.44 -8.69
CA LYS A 5 13.14 -22.28 -7.96
C LYS A 5 13.27 -21.50 -6.65
N LYS A 6 14.41 -21.61 -5.95
CA LYS A 6 14.64 -20.97 -4.65
C LYS A 6 15.11 -19.51 -4.77
N ALA A 7 15.80 -19.17 -5.86
CA ALA A 7 16.17 -17.78 -6.16
C ALA A 7 14.92 -16.94 -6.46
N ASP A 8 13.96 -17.50 -7.20
CA ASP A 8 12.68 -16.88 -7.53
C ASP A 8 11.81 -16.60 -6.28
N GLU A 9 11.81 -17.53 -5.32
CA GLU A 9 11.14 -17.34 -4.01
C GLU A 9 11.78 -16.20 -3.18
N MET A 10 13.11 -16.01 -3.28
CA MET A 10 13.80 -14.91 -2.60
C MET A 10 13.53 -13.56 -3.28
N GLU A 11 13.56 -13.50 -4.60
CA GLU A 11 13.27 -12.28 -5.35
C GLU A 11 11.83 -11.80 -5.13
N THR A 12 10.86 -12.71 -5.15
CA THR A 12 9.46 -12.41 -4.81
C THR A 12 9.31 -11.92 -3.37
N HIS A 13 9.99 -12.54 -2.40
CA HIS A 13 9.99 -12.08 -1.01
C HIS A 13 10.55 -10.66 -0.86
N ILE A 14 11.68 -10.36 -1.53
CA ILE A 14 12.26 -9.01 -1.54
C ILE A 14 11.27 -8.02 -2.17
N ALA A 15 10.65 -8.38 -3.29
CA ALA A 15 9.66 -7.53 -3.97
C ALA A 15 8.46 -7.21 -3.06
N PHE A 16 7.92 -8.19 -2.32
CA PHE A 16 6.84 -7.94 -1.36
C PHE A 16 7.27 -7.00 -0.23
N LEU A 17 8.48 -7.17 0.30
CA LEU A 17 9.00 -6.32 1.37
C LEU A 17 9.20 -4.88 0.88
N SER A 18 9.80 -4.72 -0.29
CA SER A 18 9.92 -3.42 -0.97
C SER A 18 8.57 -2.78 -1.22
N MET A 19 7.60 -3.53 -1.76
CA MET A 19 6.24 -3.04 -2.03
C MET A 19 5.56 -2.55 -0.75
N ARG A 20 5.71 -3.26 0.37
CA ARG A 20 5.17 -2.85 1.66
C ARG A 20 5.79 -1.54 2.15
N ILE A 21 7.11 -1.39 2.05
CA ILE A 21 7.81 -0.17 2.46
C ILE A 21 7.36 1.01 1.57
N THR A 22 7.32 0.81 0.26
CA THR A 22 6.85 1.83 -0.70
C THR A 22 5.41 2.22 -0.42
N TRP A 23 4.52 1.26 -0.13
CA TRP A 23 3.14 1.54 0.21
C TRP A 23 2.99 2.37 1.49
N VAL A 24 3.75 2.04 2.54
CA VAL A 24 3.76 2.84 3.79
C VAL A 24 4.26 4.25 3.53
N PHE A 25 5.39 4.40 2.82
CA PHE A 25 5.96 5.70 2.50
C PHE A 25 5.00 6.57 1.68
N THR A 26 4.44 6.01 0.60
CA THR A 26 3.50 6.74 -0.27
C THR A 26 2.23 7.15 0.47
N THR A 27 1.69 6.28 1.34
CA THR A 27 0.53 6.60 2.18
C THR A 27 0.84 7.74 3.15
N LEU A 28 2.00 7.70 3.82
CA LEU A 28 2.41 8.77 4.74
C LEU A 28 2.65 10.09 4.01
N ALA A 29 3.28 10.05 2.84
CA ALA A 29 3.53 11.25 2.03
C ALA A 29 2.21 11.90 1.58
N LEU A 30 1.24 11.10 1.11
CA LEU A 30 -0.07 11.62 0.71
C LEU A 30 -0.89 12.11 1.90
N LEU A 31 -0.76 11.49 3.08
CA LEU A 31 -1.37 11.99 4.32
C LEU A 31 -0.77 13.33 4.70
N ALA A 32 0.56 13.47 4.69
CA ALA A 32 1.24 14.72 4.99
C ALA A 32 0.82 15.83 4.01
N TRP A 33 0.73 15.53 2.71
CA TRP A 33 0.21 16.46 1.71
C TRP A 33 -1.24 16.84 2.04
N SER A 34 -2.12 15.86 2.22
CA SER A 34 -3.51 16.14 2.56
C SER A 34 -3.64 17.01 3.82
N TRP A 35 -2.77 16.82 4.81
CA TRP A 35 -2.81 17.59 6.04
C TRP A 35 -2.32 19.02 5.84
N TYR A 36 -1.24 19.19 5.06
CA TYR A 36 -0.78 20.50 4.61
C TYR A 36 -1.93 21.25 3.92
N ASP A 37 -2.56 20.65 2.91
CA ASP A 37 -3.62 21.32 2.16
C ASP A 37 -4.85 21.65 3.03
N PHE A 38 -5.17 20.77 3.98
CA PHE A 38 -6.26 21.02 4.93
C PHE A 38 -5.98 22.25 5.81
N PHE A 39 -4.75 22.41 6.31
CA PHE A 39 -4.42 23.57 7.15
C PHE A 39 -4.28 24.88 6.38
N TYR A 40 -3.73 24.85 5.16
CA TYR A 40 -3.47 26.08 4.40
C TYR A 40 -4.65 26.52 3.53
N TYR A 41 -5.41 25.59 2.96
CA TYR A 41 -6.49 25.89 2.03
C TYR A 41 -7.88 25.57 2.58
N ASN A 42 -7.96 24.95 3.76
CA ASN A 42 -9.21 24.53 4.42
C ASN A 42 -10.11 23.67 3.52
N LYS A 43 -9.48 22.89 2.64
CA LYS A 43 -10.13 22.02 1.65
C LYS A 43 -9.50 20.63 1.71
N LEU A 44 -10.34 19.60 1.58
CA LEU A 44 -9.87 18.24 1.35
C LEU A 44 -9.49 18.10 -0.13
N ASN A 45 -8.23 17.80 -0.39
CA ASN A 45 -7.71 17.61 -1.75
C ASN A 45 -7.79 16.13 -2.18
N TYR A 46 -7.60 15.87 -3.46
CA TYR A 46 -7.53 14.54 -4.06
C TYR A 46 -6.51 13.61 -3.38
N ALA A 47 -5.44 14.16 -2.78
CA ALA A 47 -4.48 13.38 -1.99
C ALA A 47 -5.18 12.60 -0.85
N PHE A 48 -6.15 13.22 -0.17
CA PHE A 48 -6.94 12.54 0.87
C PHE A 48 -7.78 11.40 0.30
N ILE A 49 -8.44 11.64 -0.83
CA ILE A 49 -9.30 10.66 -1.49
C ILE A 49 -8.48 9.44 -1.90
N ILE A 50 -7.27 9.65 -2.44
CA ILE A 50 -6.36 8.58 -2.83
C ILE A 50 -5.95 7.73 -1.63
N VAL A 51 -5.59 8.34 -0.50
CA VAL A 51 -5.25 7.60 0.72
C VAL A 51 -6.45 6.82 1.25
N ALA A 52 -7.61 7.46 1.34
CA ALA A 52 -8.83 6.83 1.86
C ALA A 52 -9.24 5.63 1.00
N THR A 53 -9.30 5.80 -0.31
CA THR A 53 -9.62 4.72 -1.26
C THR A 53 -8.57 3.62 -1.25
N GLY A 54 -7.28 3.96 -1.19
CA GLY A 54 -6.20 2.99 -1.06
C GLY A 54 -6.33 2.12 0.20
N GLY A 55 -6.66 2.73 1.34
CA GLY A 55 -6.93 2.01 2.60
C GLY A 55 -8.15 1.09 2.52
N VAL A 56 -9.24 1.57 1.91
CA VAL A 56 -10.46 0.76 1.71
C VAL A 56 -10.18 -0.44 0.80
N ILE A 57 -9.48 -0.26 -0.31
CA ILE A 57 -9.11 -1.35 -1.22
C ILE A 57 -8.22 -2.37 -0.51
N TYR A 58 -7.23 -1.92 0.26
CA TYR A 58 -6.38 -2.81 1.04
C TYR A 58 -7.17 -3.64 2.06
N TRP A 59 -8.13 -3.02 2.74
CA TRP A 59 -8.96 -3.71 3.72
C TRP A 59 -9.89 -4.74 3.07
N LEU A 60 -10.57 -4.37 1.99
CA LEU A 60 -11.46 -5.27 1.24
C LEU A 60 -10.71 -6.46 0.64
N THR A 61 -9.56 -6.21 0.01
CA THR A 61 -8.73 -7.30 -0.54
C THR A 61 -8.18 -8.21 0.57
N SER A 62 -7.74 -7.64 1.69
CA SER A 62 -7.29 -8.42 2.86
C SER A 62 -8.40 -9.32 3.41
N ILE A 63 -9.62 -8.83 3.50
CA ILE A 63 -10.78 -9.62 3.92
C ILE A 63 -11.06 -10.74 2.91
N TYR A 64 -11.14 -10.40 1.63
CA TYR A 64 -11.42 -11.35 0.55
C TYR A 64 -10.41 -12.50 0.53
N TYR A 65 -9.11 -12.19 0.57
CA TYR A 65 -8.07 -13.22 0.57
C TYR A 65 -8.05 -14.04 1.86
N LYS A 66 -8.32 -13.45 3.02
CA LYS A 66 -8.48 -14.20 4.27
C LYS A 66 -9.63 -15.20 4.21
N PHE A 67 -10.75 -14.85 3.60
CA PHE A 67 -11.87 -15.77 3.40
C PHE A 67 -11.57 -16.84 2.35
N LYS A 68 -10.84 -16.50 1.28
CA LYS A 68 -10.48 -17.45 0.22
C LYS A 68 -9.42 -18.46 0.64
N MET A 69 -8.48 -18.08 1.51
CA MET A 69 -7.39 -18.94 1.99
C MET A 69 -7.78 -19.78 3.22
N ARG A 70 -9.01 -19.63 3.72
CA ARG A 70 -9.57 -20.43 4.81
C ARG A 70 -10.39 -21.59 4.24
#